data_AF-A0A1B1UZ01-F1
#
_entry.id   AF-A0A1B1UZ01-F1
#
_cell.length_a   1.000
_cell.length_b   1.000
_cell.length_c   1.000
_cell.angle_alpha   90.00
_cell.angle_beta   90.00
_cell.angle_gamma   90.00
#
_symmetry.space_group_name_H-M   'P 1'
#
loop_
_entity.id
_entity.type
_entity.pdbx_description
1 polymer ?
#
loop_
_entity_poly.entity_id
_entity_poly.type
_entity_poly.pdbx_seq_one_letter_code
_entity_poly.pdbx_strand_id
1 'polypeptide(L)'
;NAIQQAFEQPGELNMDGVNAQQARRFLDRVVGFMVSPLLWKKIARGLSAGRVQSVAVKLIVEREREIKAFVPEEFWDIHANTLTAGKDELRLLVAQQAGKAFRPVNETETMAAKALLDKAAYEVIDREDRPTSSKPSAPFITSTLQQAASTRLGYGVKRTMGLAQRLYEAGYITYMRTDSTNLSKEAVEAAREFISGEYGDEYL
;
A
#
# COMPACT_ATOMS: atom_id res chain seq x y z
N ASN A 1 -3.91 -11.60 -33.55
CA ASN A 1 -2.82 -10.77 -32.98
C ASN A 1 -3.39 -9.37 -32.76
N ALA A 2 -3.24 -8.78 -31.56
CA ALA A 2 -3.80 -7.47 -31.19
C ALA A 2 -3.40 -6.34 -32.17
N ILE A 3 -2.19 -6.40 -32.74
CA ILE A 3 -1.76 -5.43 -33.75
C ILE A 3 -2.63 -5.54 -35.01
N GLN A 4 -2.88 -6.75 -35.51
CA GLN A 4 -3.70 -6.93 -36.71
C GLN A 4 -5.13 -6.40 -36.51
N GLN A 5 -5.76 -6.71 -35.37
CA GLN A 5 -7.09 -6.20 -35.04
C GLN A 5 -7.15 -4.67 -34.98
N ALA A 6 -6.10 -4.03 -34.44
CA ALA A 6 -6.02 -2.57 -34.36
C ALA A 6 -5.91 -1.89 -35.75
N PHE A 7 -5.29 -2.56 -36.73
CA PHE A 7 -5.18 -2.06 -38.10
C PHE A 7 -6.42 -2.40 -38.96
N GLU A 8 -7.15 -3.46 -38.62
CA GLU A 8 -8.43 -3.81 -39.27
C GLU A 8 -9.55 -2.81 -38.94
N GLN A 9 -9.52 -2.22 -37.74
CA GLN A 9 -10.46 -1.19 -37.30
C GLN A 9 -9.71 0.05 -36.80
N PRO A 10 -9.14 0.87 -37.71
CA PRO A 10 -8.42 2.06 -37.30
C PRO A 10 -9.37 3.05 -36.66
N GLY A 11 -9.03 3.52 -35.45
CA GLY A 11 -9.73 4.62 -34.82
C GLY A 11 -9.39 5.96 -35.46
N GLU A 12 -10.24 6.97 -35.23
CA GLU A 12 -9.95 8.35 -35.60
C GLU A 12 -9.19 9.08 -34.48
N LEU A 13 -8.55 10.19 -34.82
CA LEU A 13 -7.89 11.04 -33.85
C LEU A 13 -8.91 11.62 -32.87
N ASN A 14 -8.84 11.22 -31.61
CA ASN A 14 -9.69 11.75 -30.56
C ASN A 14 -9.24 13.18 -30.15
N MET A 15 -9.93 14.18 -30.68
CA MET A 15 -9.64 15.59 -30.41
C MET A 15 -9.90 16.00 -28.95
N ASP A 16 -10.84 15.36 -28.24
CA ASP A 16 -11.06 15.63 -26.82
C ASP A 16 -9.85 15.18 -25.99
N GLY A 17 -9.24 14.04 -26.35
CA GLY A 17 -8.00 13.57 -25.74
C GLY A 17 -6.83 14.53 -25.97
N VAL A 18 -6.72 15.07 -27.19
CA VAL A 18 -5.73 16.11 -27.51
C VAL A 18 -5.98 17.38 -26.70
N ASN A 19 -7.22 17.87 -26.67
CA ASN A 19 -7.59 19.09 -25.97
C ASN A 19 -7.39 18.97 -24.45
N ALA A 20 -7.72 17.82 -23.86
CA ALA A 20 -7.46 17.53 -22.45
C ALA A 20 -5.96 17.58 -22.12
N GLN A 21 -5.12 17.01 -22.99
CA GLN A 21 -3.67 17.05 -22.83
C GLN A 21 -3.13 18.49 -22.92
N GLN A 22 -3.62 19.29 -23.87
CA GLN A 22 -3.21 20.70 -24.04
C GLN A 22 -3.67 21.57 -22.87
N ALA A 23 -4.91 21.41 -22.41
CA ALA A 23 -5.42 22.12 -21.25
C ALA A 23 -4.55 21.87 -20.01
N ARG A 24 -4.18 20.61 -19.73
CA ARG A 24 -3.24 20.27 -18.65
C ARG A 24 -1.90 20.97 -18.83
N ARG A 25 -1.32 20.93 -20.03
CA ARG A 25 -0.04 21.60 -20.34
C ARG A 25 -0.11 23.10 -20.08
N PHE A 26 -1.21 23.76 -20.45
CA PHE A 26 -1.40 25.18 -20.19
C PHE A 26 -1.55 25.49 -18.69
N LEU A 27 -2.36 24.73 -17.96
CA LEU A 27 -2.54 24.90 -16.51
C LEU A 27 -1.20 24.77 -15.77
N ASP A 28 -0.42 23.73 -16.09
CA ASP A 28 0.88 23.50 -15.46
C ASP A 28 1.87 24.64 -15.80
N ARG A 29 1.81 25.19 -17.03
CA ARG A 29 2.61 26.35 -17.44
C ARG A 29 2.21 27.63 -16.71
N VAL A 30 0.92 27.91 -16.57
CA VAL A 30 0.42 29.10 -15.86
C VAL A 30 0.91 29.10 -14.42
N VAL A 31 0.75 27.99 -13.69
CA VAL A 31 1.24 27.89 -12.31
C VAL A 31 2.75 28.05 -12.23
N GLY A 32 3.50 27.36 -13.09
CA GLY A 32 4.96 27.43 -13.12
C GLY A 32 5.48 28.85 -13.37
N PHE A 33 4.93 29.55 -14.36
CA PHE A 33 5.42 30.88 -14.78
C PHE A 33 4.91 32.01 -13.88
N MET A 34 3.70 31.92 -13.33
CA MET A 34 3.14 32.99 -12.50
C MET A 34 3.55 32.87 -11.03
N VAL A 35 3.65 31.65 -10.49
CA VAL A 35 3.90 31.46 -9.04
C VAL A 35 5.39 31.39 -8.72
N SER A 36 6.24 30.85 -9.59
CA SER A 36 7.69 30.75 -9.31
C SER A 36 8.37 32.12 -9.07
N PRO A 37 8.08 33.20 -9.84
CA PRO A 37 8.64 34.52 -9.56
C PRO A 37 8.26 35.06 -8.18
N LEU A 38 7.06 34.75 -7.69
CA LEU A 38 6.64 35.11 -6.35
C LEU A 38 7.47 34.36 -5.30
N LEU A 39 7.72 33.06 -5.48
CA LEU A 39 8.59 32.28 -4.61
C LEU A 39 10.03 32.83 -4.58
N TRP A 40 10.55 33.29 -5.72
CA TRP A 40 11.87 33.91 -5.78
C TRP A 40 11.96 35.20 -4.97
N LYS A 41 10.91 36.03 -5.03
CA LYS A 41 10.83 37.29 -4.29
C LYS A 41 10.62 37.08 -2.79
N LYS A 42 9.92 36.01 -2.38
CA LYS A 42 9.46 35.81 -1.00
C LYS A 42 10.25 34.79 -0.20
N ILE A 43 10.93 33.84 -0.86
CA ILE A 43 11.58 32.71 -0.20
C ILE A 43 13.03 32.60 -0.67
N ALA A 44 13.27 32.13 -1.91
CA ALA A 44 14.61 31.96 -2.46
C ALA A 44 14.58 31.88 -4.00
N ARG A 45 15.60 32.45 -4.64
CA ARG A 45 15.79 32.34 -6.10
C ARG A 45 16.00 30.87 -6.50
N GLY A 46 15.48 30.49 -7.66
CA GLY A 46 15.63 29.13 -8.22
C GLY A 46 14.56 28.12 -7.77
N LEU A 47 13.66 28.49 -6.87
CA LEU A 47 12.53 27.65 -6.49
C LEU A 47 11.51 27.52 -7.63
N SER A 48 10.87 26.36 -7.76
CA SER A 48 9.81 26.14 -8.75
C SER A 48 8.48 25.85 -8.07
N ALA A 49 7.41 26.42 -8.60
CA ALA A 49 6.05 26.07 -8.24
C ALA A 49 5.49 25.06 -9.25
N GLY A 50 4.87 23.99 -8.74
CA GLY A 50 4.19 23.01 -9.58
C GLY A 50 2.81 22.72 -9.01
N ARG A 51 1.77 22.79 -9.87
CA ARG A 51 0.37 22.62 -9.45
C ARG A 51 0.13 21.34 -8.63
N VAL A 52 0.70 20.22 -9.09
CA VAL A 52 0.58 18.92 -8.39
C VAL A 52 1.75 18.67 -7.43
N GLN A 53 2.96 19.13 -7.78
CA GLN A 53 4.16 18.92 -6.97
C GLN A 53 4.05 19.60 -5.59
N SER A 54 3.53 20.83 -5.53
CA SER A 54 3.37 21.55 -4.27
C SER A 54 2.38 20.87 -3.33
N VAL A 55 1.32 20.23 -3.86
CA VAL A 55 0.38 19.42 -3.06
C VAL A 55 1.05 18.15 -2.54
N ALA A 56 1.86 17.47 -3.36
CA ALA A 56 2.62 16.30 -2.91
C ALA A 56 3.63 16.66 -1.80
N VAL A 57 4.35 17.78 -1.94
CA VAL A 57 5.24 18.30 -0.89
C VAL A 57 4.45 18.64 0.37
N LYS A 58 3.26 19.24 0.23
CA LYS A 58 2.38 19.54 1.36
C LYS A 58 2.05 18.29 2.19
N LEU A 59 1.69 17.17 1.56
CA LEU A 59 1.40 15.91 2.27
C LEU A 59 2.59 15.43 3.12
N ILE A 60 3.81 15.55 2.59
CA ILE A 60 5.04 15.18 3.32
C ILE A 60 5.27 16.14 4.49
N VAL A 61 5.10 17.44 4.27
CA VAL A 61 5.28 18.46 5.31
C VAL A 61 4.24 18.31 6.43
N GLU A 62 2.99 17.98 6.10
CA GLU A 62 1.94 17.72 7.10
C GLU A 62 2.28 16.50 7.96
N ARG A 63 2.69 15.39 7.34
CA ARG A 63 3.17 14.21 8.09
C ARG A 63 4.37 14.53 8.98
N GLU A 64 5.33 15.30 8.48
CA GLU A 64 6.50 15.70 9.27
C GLU A 64 6.12 16.58 10.46
N ARG A 65 5.11 17.45 10.31
CA ARG A 65 4.59 18.25 11.42
C ARG A 65 3.87 17.39 12.46
N GLU A 66 3.09 16.40 12.02
CA GLU A 66 2.47 15.41 12.92
C GLU A 66 3.55 14.68 13.74
N ILE A 67 4.62 14.20 13.10
CA ILE A 67 5.74 13.52 13.77
C ILE A 67 6.43 14.45 14.78
N LYS A 68 6.67 15.71 14.43
CA LYS A 68 7.31 16.68 15.34
C LYS A 68 6.44 17.09 16.52
N ALA A 69 5.13 17.15 16.32
CA ALA A 69 4.17 17.48 17.37
C ALA A 69 3.80 16.28 18.25
N PHE A 70 4.20 15.07 17.85
CA PHE A 70 3.93 13.85 18.60
C PHE A 70 4.73 13.83 19.90
N VAL A 71 4.01 13.77 21.03
CA VAL A 71 4.60 13.55 22.35
C VAL A 71 4.34 12.08 22.71
N PRO A 72 5.38 11.22 22.73
CA PRO A 72 5.21 9.81 23.08
C PRO A 72 4.68 9.65 24.50
N GLU A 73 3.73 8.74 24.67
CA GLU A 73 3.21 8.34 25.97
C GLU A 73 3.69 6.93 26.31
N GLU A 74 4.18 6.76 27.54
CA GLU A 74 4.60 5.46 28.05
C GLU A 74 3.38 4.56 28.29
N PHE A 75 3.47 3.31 27.83
CA PHE A 75 2.55 2.25 28.19
C PHE A 75 3.29 0.91 28.16
N TRP A 76 2.77 -0.07 28.89
CA TRP A 76 3.38 -1.38 29.00
C TRP A 76 2.38 -2.48 28.69
N ASP A 77 2.91 -3.57 28.16
CA ASP A 77 2.20 -4.84 27.97
C ASP A 77 2.81 -5.90 28.90
N ILE A 78 1.98 -6.84 29.37
CA ILE A 78 2.45 -8.04 30.07
C ILE A 78 2.15 -9.26 29.21
N HIS A 79 3.19 -10.04 28.94
CA HIS A 79 3.06 -11.35 28.31
C HIS A 79 3.29 -12.45 29.33
N ALA A 80 2.47 -13.50 29.28
CA ALA A 80 2.65 -14.71 30.06
C ALA A 80 3.04 -15.86 29.12
N ASN A 81 4.18 -16.49 29.40
CA ASN A 81 4.57 -17.74 28.75
C ASN A 81 3.97 -18.89 29.56
N THR A 82 3.05 -19.63 28.97
CA THR A 82 2.32 -20.72 29.63
C THR A 82 2.56 -22.03 28.90
N LEU A 83 2.21 -23.14 29.56
CA LEU A 83 2.16 -24.46 28.96
C LEU A 83 0.70 -24.94 28.93
N THR A 84 0.27 -25.49 27.81
CA THR A 84 -1.01 -26.20 27.74
C THR A 84 -0.99 -27.45 28.62
N ALA A 85 -2.15 -28.08 28.83
CA ALA A 85 -2.19 -29.39 29.48
C ALA A 85 -1.34 -30.47 28.74
N GLY A 86 -1.17 -30.31 27.42
CA GLY A 86 -0.30 -31.13 26.57
C GLY A 86 1.19 -30.79 26.66
N LYS A 87 1.56 -29.77 27.44
CA LYS A 87 2.91 -29.18 27.54
C LYS A 87 3.38 -28.43 26.29
N ASP A 88 2.46 -27.96 25.46
CA ASP A 88 2.79 -27.06 24.36
C ASP A 88 2.98 -25.64 24.87
N GLU A 89 3.93 -24.91 24.31
CA GLU A 89 4.14 -23.51 24.64
C GLU A 89 3.00 -22.62 24.11
N LEU A 90 2.46 -21.77 24.97
CA LEU A 90 1.44 -20.80 24.61
C LEU A 90 1.76 -19.45 25.26
N ARG A 91 2.09 -18.46 24.42
CA ARG A 91 2.32 -17.08 24.87
C ARG A 91 1.01 -16.30 24.81
N LEU A 92 0.62 -15.75 25.96
CA LEU A 92 -0.58 -14.94 26.13
C LEU A 92 -0.21 -13.48 26.33
N LEU A 93 -1.05 -12.56 25.84
CA LEU A 93 -1.00 -11.14 26.15
C LEU A 93 -2.13 -10.83 27.13
N VAL A 94 -1.85 -10.10 28.21
CA VAL A 94 -2.89 -9.65 29.13
C VAL A 94 -3.73 -8.59 28.42
N ALA A 95 -4.96 -8.94 28.06
CA ALA A 95 -5.86 -8.04 27.34
C ALA A 95 -6.64 -7.11 28.27
N GLN A 96 -7.04 -7.60 29.44
CA GLN A 96 -7.91 -6.88 30.37
C GLN A 96 -7.60 -7.17 31.84
N GLN A 97 -7.90 -6.20 32.70
CA GLN A 97 -7.90 -6.34 34.16
C GLN A 97 -9.18 -5.71 34.70
N ALA A 98 -9.95 -6.46 35.51
CA ALA A 98 -11.23 -6.02 36.09
C ALA A 98 -12.22 -5.42 35.06
N GLY A 99 -12.33 -6.06 33.89
CA GLY A 99 -13.26 -5.65 32.82
C GLY A 99 -12.84 -4.42 32.02
N LYS A 100 -11.63 -3.89 32.23
CA LYS A 100 -11.06 -2.77 31.47
C LYS A 100 -9.87 -3.24 30.66
N ALA A 101 -9.63 -2.61 29.50
CA ALA A 101 -8.42 -2.83 28.71
C ALA A 101 -7.18 -2.64 29.57
N PHE A 102 -6.28 -3.61 29.54
CA PHE A 102 -5.04 -3.56 30.29
C PHE A 102 -4.05 -2.66 29.54
N ARG A 103 -3.71 -1.52 30.14
CA ARG A 103 -2.77 -0.54 29.59
C ARG A 103 -2.11 0.28 30.70
N PRO A 104 -1.28 -0.34 31.55
CA PRO A 104 -0.50 0.38 32.56
C PRO A 104 0.41 1.43 31.90
N VAL A 105 0.58 2.58 32.56
CA VAL A 105 1.31 3.73 32.00
C VAL A 105 2.72 3.90 32.58
N ASN A 106 3.14 3.00 33.47
CA ASN A 106 4.45 3.02 34.11
C ASN A 106 4.87 1.65 34.65
N GLU A 107 6.15 1.53 35.03
CA GLU A 107 6.72 0.31 35.62
C GLU A 107 6.03 -0.10 36.93
N THR A 108 5.68 0.83 37.81
CA THR A 108 5.08 0.53 39.12
C THR A 108 3.74 -0.20 38.97
N GLU A 109 2.86 0.32 38.13
CA GLU A 109 1.57 -0.31 37.80
C GLU A 109 1.75 -1.69 37.16
N THR A 110 2.70 -1.79 36.23
CA THR A 110 3.02 -3.04 35.52
C THR A 110 3.54 -4.11 36.48
N MET A 111 4.46 -3.76 37.37
CA MET A 111 5.04 -4.70 38.33
C MET A 111 4.03 -5.12 39.40
N ALA A 112 3.14 -4.23 39.82
CA ALA A 112 2.02 -4.58 40.70
C ALA A 112 1.09 -5.61 40.03
N ALA A 113 0.70 -5.38 38.77
CA ALA A 113 -0.11 -6.34 38.01
C ALA A 113 0.63 -7.67 37.79
N LYS A 114 1.92 -7.63 37.46
CA LYS A 114 2.76 -8.82 37.31
C LYS A 114 2.81 -9.65 38.59
N ALA A 115 2.98 -9.02 39.75
CA ALA A 115 3.04 -9.74 41.03
C ALA A 115 1.72 -10.49 41.37
N LEU A 116 0.58 -9.99 40.89
CA LEU A 116 -0.71 -10.70 40.97
C LEU A 116 -0.74 -11.90 40.01
N LEU A 117 -0.29 -11.69 38.78
CA LEU A 117 -0.26 -12.71 37.73
C LEU A 117 0.72 -13.87 38.02
N ASP A 118 1.88 -13.58 38.62
CA ASP A 118 2.87 -14.62 39.02
C ASP A 118 2.27 -15.63 40.01
N LYS A 119 1.23 -15.24 40.75
CA LYS A 119 0.54 -16.09 41.73
C LYS A 119 -0.81 -16.62 41.21
N ALA A 120 -1.22 -16.20 40.02
CA ALA A 120 -2.50 -16.57 39.46
C ALA A 120 -2.45 -17.96 38.82
N ALA A 121 -3.56 -18.68 38.92
CA ALA A 121 -3.81 -19.84 38.07
C ALA A 121 -4.43 -19.35 36.75
N TYR A 122 -3.97 -19.93 35.64
CA TYR A 122 -4.48 -19.62 34.32
C TYR A 122 -5.43 -20.73 33.88
N GLU A 123 -6.61 -20.34 33.40
CA GLU A 123 -7.58 -21.24 32.80
C GLU A 123 -8.07 -20.67 31.47
N VAL A 124 -8.46 -21.56 30.56
CA VAL A 124 -9.05 -21.16 29.29
C VAL A 124 -10.54 -20.92 29.53
N ILE A 125 -10.95 -19.65 29.44
CA ILE A 125 -12.35 -19.23 29.65
C ILE A 125 -13.20 -19.36 28.39
N ASP A 126 -12.57 -19.29 27.20
CA ASP A 126 -13.23 -19.34 25.91
C ASP A 126 -12.26 -19.80 24.82
N ARG A 127 -12.79 -20.49 23.82
CA ARG A 127 -12.07 -20.91 22.61
C ARG A 127 -13.03 -20.84 21.43
N GLU A 128 -12.78 -19.89 20.55
CA GLU A 128 -13.49 -19.77 19.27
C GLU A 128 -12.61 -20.30 18.13
N ASP A 129 -13.06 -21.37 17.47
CA ASP A 129 -12.46 -21.86 16.23
C ASP A 129 -13.32 -21.40 15.05
N ARG A 130 -12.80 -20.46 14.26
CA ARG A 130 -13.50 -19.92 13.09
C ARG A 130 -12.69 -20.08 11.82
N PRO A 131 -13.22 -20.74 10.77
CA PRO A 131 -12.56 -20.78 9.48
C PRO A 131 -12.50 -19.36 8.90
N THR A 132 -11.32 -18.97 8.42
CA THR A 132 -11.10 -17.69 7.74
C THR A 132 -10.57 -17.94 6.33
N SER A 133 -10.86 -17.02 5.42
CA SER A 133 -10.40 -17.09 4.03
C SER A 133 -9.84 -15.74 3.62
N SER A 134 -8.72 -15.74 2.89
CA SER A 134 -8.15 -14.54 2.27
C SER A 134 -8.34 -14.61 0.76
N LYS A 135 -8.76 -13.50 0.15
CA LYS A 135 -8.92 -13.40 -1.30
C LYS A 135 -7.62 -12.90 -1.94
N PRO A 136 -7.28 -13.36 -3.16
CA PRO A 136 -6.14 -12.81 -3.88
C PRO A 136 -6.37 -11.34 -4.23
N SER A 137 -5.28 -10.59 -4.35
CA SER A 137 -5.32 -9.20 -4.83
C SER A 137 -5.74 -9.12 -6.29
N ALA A 138 -6.35 -7.99 -6.66
CA ALA A 138 -6.64 -7.71 -8.06
C ALA A 138 -5.35 -7.63 -8.93
N PRO A 139 -5.46 -7.81 -10.25
CA PRO A 139 -4.37 -7.58 -11.18
C PRO A 139 -3.76 -6.19 -11.04
N PHE A 140 -2.49 -6.05 -11.41
CA PHE A 140 -1.79 -4.78 -11.25
C PHE A 140 -2.33 -3.68 -12.15
N ILE A 141 -2.62 -2.53 -11.52
CA ILE A 141 -2.66 -1.21 -12.17
C ILE A 141 -1.34 -0.47 -11.94
N THR A 142 -1.17 0.69 -12.56
CA THR A 142 0.07 1.50 -12.46
C THR A 142 0.49 1.75 -11.02
N SER A 143 -0.46 2.14 -10.16
CA SER A 143 -0.18 2.52 -8.77
C SER A 143 0.18 1.29 -7.91
N THR A 144 -0.53 0.18 -8.07
CA THR A 144 -0.28 -1.06 -7.31
C THR A 144 1.00 -1.75 -7.77
N LEU A 145 1.35 -1.67 -9.05
CA LEU A 145 2.63 -2.16 -9.57
C LEU A 145 3.79 -1.37 -8.95
N GLN A 146 3.69 -0.04 -8.93
CA GLN A 146 4.71 0.83 -8.32
C GLN A 146 4.88 0.56 -6.83
N GLN A 147 3.77 0.42 -6.09
CA GLN A 147 3.79 0.08 -4.66
C GLN A 147 4.42 -1.30 -4.42
N ALA A 148 3.97 -2.33 -5.13
CA ALA A 148 4.48 -3.68 -4.96
C ALA A 148 5.97 -3.78 -5.32
N ALA A 149 6.41 -3.14 -6.41
CA ALA A 149 7.82 -3.10 -6.78
C ALA A 149 8.68 -2.35 -5.75
N SER A 150 8.16 -1.28 -5.15
CA SER A 150 8.85 -0.55 -4.08
C SER A 150 8.98 -1.42 -2.83
N THR A 151 7.88 -1.99 -2.34
CA THR A 151 7.85 -2.75 -1.08
C THR A 151 8.54 -4.11 -1.18
N ARG A 152 8.38 -4.81 -2.30
CA ARG A 152 8.89 -6.18 -2.45
C ARG A 152 10.27 -6.26 -3.10
N LEU A 153 10.61 -5.31 -3.98
CA LEU A 153 11.86 -5.34 -4.76
C LEU A 153 12.79 -4.15 -4.47
N GLY A 154 12.36 -3.17 -3.66
CA GLY A 154 13.14 -1.96 -3.37
C GLY A 154 13.30 -1.03 -4.58
N TYR A 155 12.45 -1.14 -5.60
CA TYR A 155 12.56 -0.33 -6.81
C TYR A 155 11.81 1.00 -6.66
N GLY A 156 12.52 2.11 -6.84
CA GLY A 156 11.88 3.42 -6.95
C GLY A 156 10.99 3.52 -8.19
N VAL A 157 9.93 4.33 -8.11
CA VAL A 157 8.91 4.49 -9.17
C VAL A 157 9.48 4.73 -10.57
N LYS A 158 10.55 5.54 -10.70
CA LYS A 158 11.22 5.81 -11.99
C LYS A 158 11.83 4.55 -12.60
N ARG A 159 12.49 3.72 -11.78
CA ARG A 159 13.10 2.46 -12.22
C ARG A 159 12.02 1.47 -12.66
N THR A 160 10.96 1.32 -11.86
CA THR A 160 9.83 0.44 -12.16
C THR A 160 9.19 0.80 -13.49
N MET A 161 8.86 2.08 -13.72
CA MET A 161 8.24 2.50 -14.97
C MET A 161 9.18 2.39 -16.18
N GLY A 162 10.49 2.61 -16.00
CA GLY A 162 11.47 2.43 -17.07
C GLY A 162 11.73 0.96 -17.45
N LEU A 163 11.54 0.02 -16.52
CA LEU A 163 11.56 -1.41 -16.80
C LEU A 163 10.26 -1.86 -17.47
N ALA A 164 9.12 -1.44 -16.93
CA ALA A 164 7.80 -1.78 -17.48
C ALA A 164 7.65 -1.27 -18.93
N GLN A 165 8.15 -0.08 -19.24
CA GLN A 165 8.20 0.43 -20.63
C GLN A 165 8.94 -0.54 -21.56
N ARG A 166 10.13 -1.02 -21.16
CA ARG A 166 10.93 -1.95 -21.97
C ARG A 166 10.23 -3.31 -22.13
N LEU A 167 9.56 -3.79 -21.08
CA LEU A 167 8.79 -5.02 -21.15
C LEU A 167 7.59 -4.90 -22.09
N TYR A 168 6.89 -3.77 -22.06
CA TYR A 168 5.78 -3.48 -22.97
C TYR A 168 6.24 -3.39 -24.42
N GLU A 169 7.30 -2.62 -24.70
CA GLU A 169 7.86 -2.47 -26.06
C GLU A 169 8.42 -3.77 -26.62
N ALA A 170 8.92 -4.66 -25.77
CA ALA A 170 9.37 -5.99 -26.16
C ALA A 170 8.22 -7.04 -26.24
N GLY A 171 6.98 -6.65 -25.95
CA GLY A 171 5.80 -7.52 -26.07
C GLY A 171 5.59 -8.50 -24.91
N TYR A 172 6.23 -8.32 -23.76
CA TYR A 172 6.10 -9.22 -22.60
C TYR A 172 4.91 -8.91 -21.70
N ILE A 173 4.43 -7.67 -21.68
CA ILE A 173 3.32 -7.22 -20.82
C ILE A 173 2.34 -6.32 -21.58
N THR A 174 1.15 -6.11 -21.02
CA THR A 174 0.19 -5.10 -21.49
C THR A 174 0.62 -3.68 -21.09
N TYR A 175 -0.13 -2.67 -21.54
CA TYR A 175 0.22 -1.27 -21.32
C TYR A 175 0.24 -0.90 -19.84
N MET A 176 1.41 -0.50 -19.35
CA MET A 176 1.73 -0.27 -17.93
C MET A 176 1.20 1.06 -17.35
N ARG A 177 0.58 1.93 -18.16
CA ARG A 177 -0.08 3.17 -17.69
C ARG A 177 -1.59 3.01 -17.75
N THR A 178 -2.10 2.16 -16.87
CA THR A 178 -3.52 1.82 -16.72
C THR A 178 -3.99 2.02 -15.27
N ASP A 179 -5.26 2.35 -15.10
CA ASP A 179 -6.03 2.33 -13.86
C ASP A 179 -7.09 1.21 -13.83
N SER A 180 -7.17 0.40 -14.89
CA SER A 180 -8.11 -0.71 -15.02
C SER A 180 -7.52 -2.03 -14.54
N THR A 181 -8.27 -2.72 -13.69
CA THR A 181 -8.00 -4.10 -13.26
C THR A 181 -8.63 -5.16 -14.18
N ASN A 182 -9.24 -4.73 -15.29
CA ASN A 182 -9.92 -5.62 -16.22
C ASN A 182 -8.93 -6.56 -16.93
N LEU A 183 -9.33 -7.82 -17.08
CA LEU A 183 -8.62 -8.83 -17.87
C LEU A 183 -9.45 -9.19 -19.10
N SER A 184 -8.80 -9.42 -20.24
CA SER A 184 -9.48 -10.00 -21.41
C SER A 184 -9.84 -11.45 -21.13
N LYS A 185 -10.85 -11.98 -21.84
CA LYS A 185 -11.21 -13.40 -21.74
C LYS A 185 -10.02 -14.31 -22.01
N GLU A 186 -9.25 -14.02 -23.06
CA GLU A 186 -8.03 -14.73 -23.43
C GLU A 186 -7.01 -14.75 -22.28
N ALA A 187 -6.81 -13.63 -21.57
CA ALA A 187 -5.89 -13.57 -20.44
C ALA A 187 -6.39 -14.35 -19.22
N VAL A 188 -7.70 -14.35 -18.97
CA VAL A 188 -8.31 -15.15 -17.89
C VAL A 188 -8.19 -16.64 -18.18
N GLU A 189 -8.49 -17.06 -19.41
CA GLU A 189 -8.40 -18.45 -19.83
C GLU A 189 -6.96 -18.97 -19.75
N ALA A 190 -5.99 -18.21 -20.29
CA ALA A 190 -4.57 -18.57 -20.22
C ALA A 190 -4.06 -18.66 -18.77
N ALA A 191 -4.48 -17.74 -17.89
CA ALA A 191 -4.11 -17.79 -16.48
C ALA A 191 -4.71 -19.02 -15.77
N ARG A 192 -5.97 -19.36 -16.05
CA ARG A 192 -6.64 -20.54 -15.49
C ARG A 192 -5.97 -21.82 -15.96
N GLU A 193 -5.69 -21.95 -17.26
CA GLU A 193 -5.00 -23.13 -17.82
C GLU A 193 -3.63 -23.34 -17.16
N PHE A 194 -2.85 -22.27 -16.99
CA PHE A 194 -1.57 -22.33 -16.29
C PHE A 194 -1.73 -22.78 -14.82
N ILE A 195 -2.72 -22.24 -14.10
CA ILE A 195 -2.96 -22.60 -12.70
C ILE A 195 -3.37 -24.07 -12.57
N SER A 196 -4.29 -24.56 -13.40
CA SER A 196 -4.68 -25.98 -13.39
C SER A 196 -3.52 -26.91 -13.73
N GLY A 197 -2.65 -26.51 -14.67
CA GLY A 197 -1.52 -27.33 -15.11
C GLY A 197 -0.38 -27.41 -14.08
N GLU A 198 -0.04 -26.29 -13.45
CA GLU A 198 1.12 -26.20 -12.55
C GLU A 198 0.77 -26.45 -11.08
N TYR A 199 -0.43 -26.08 -10.64
CA TYR A 199 -0.85 -26.17 -9.24
C TYR A 199 -2.01 -27.13 -8.99
N GLY A 200 -2.79 -27.48 -10.02
CA GLY A 200 -3.94 -28.37 -9.94
C GLY A 200 -5.27 -27.64 -9.74
N ASP A 201 -6.37 -28.37 -9.96
CA ASP A 201 -7.73 -27.82 -10.01
C ASP A 201 -8.23 -27.25 -8.68
N GLU A 202 -7.65 -27.66 -7.54
CA GLU A 202 -8.00 -27.13 -6.21
C GLU A 202 -7.64 -25.64 -6.03
N TYR A 203 -6.77 -25.11 -6.90
CA TYR A 203 -6.30 -23.72 -6.87
C TYR A 203 -6.97 -22.80 -7.90
N LEU A 204 -8.01 -23.29 -8.60
CA LEU A 204 -8.70 -22.61 -9.72
C LEU A 204 -9.96 -21.82 -9.34
#